data_AF-A0A7R9WBV1-F1
#
_entry.id   AF-A0A7R9WBV1-F1
#
_cell.length_a   1.000
_cell.length_b   1.000
_cell.length_c   1.000
_cell.angle_alpha   90.00
_cell.angle_beta   90.00
_cell.angle_gamma   90.00
#
_symmetry.space_group_name_H-M   'P 1'
#
loop_
_entity.id
_entity.type
_entity.pdbx_description
1 polymer ?
#
loop_
_entity_poly.entity_id
_entity_poly.type
_entity_poly.pdbx_seq_one_letter_code
_entity_poly.pdbx_strand_id
1 'polypeptide(L)'
;DVESMKFFKAWLIEDLKATIPPPKAPPTSVNMDDPELMTPDSDVAHTMGPEQPKETLSDDEEAKMIAAKEAAAEAVATEKYDEAIEKYTEAVVIAPSALTYAKRAECFIKLRKPNAAIRDCDAALKINPDSAKALKIRGAAQRYLGQYAAANA
;
A
#
# COMPACT_ATOMS: atom_id res chain seq x y z
N ASP A 1 -15.36 10.57 16.50
CA ASP A 1 -15.66 11.99 16.24
C ASP A 1 -14.52 12.85 16.81
N VAL A 2 -14.15 13.91 16.09
CA VAL A 2 -12.97 14.75 16.39
C VAL A 2 -13.16 15.55 17.68
N GLU A 3 -14.40 15.94 17.97
CA GLU A 3 -14.78 16.69 19.18
C GLU A 3 -14.65 15.80 20.43
N SER A 4 -15.05 14.54 20.30
CA SER A 4 -14.88 13.51 21.32
C SER A 4 -13.40 13.23 21.66
N MET A 5 -12.50 13.23 20.66
CA MET A 5 -11.06 13.06 20.88
C MET A 5 -10.42 14.29 21.54
N LYS A 6 -10.91 15.50 21.23
CA LYS A 6 -10.47 16.74 21.90
C LYS A 6 -10.88 16.74 23.37
N PHE A 7 -12.11 16.34 23.67
CA PHE A 7 -12.59 16.21 25.04
C PHE A 7 -11.77 15.20 25.83
N PHE A 8 -11.55 14.00 25.28
CA PHE A 8 -10.77 12.96 25.94
C PHE A 8 -9.34 13.39 26.24
N LYS A 9 -8.72 14.14 25.31
CA LYS A 9 -7.38 14.69 25.49
C LYS A 9 -7.33 15.77 26.58
N ALA A 10 -8.34 16.65 26.65
CA ALA A 10 -8.46 17.66 27.69
C ALA A 10 -8.66 17.01 29.08
N TRP A 11 -9.55 16.03 29.17
CA TRP A 11 -9.83 15.28 30.39
C TRP A 11 -8.57 14.57 30.96
N LEU A 12 -7.77 13.95 30.08
CA LEU A 12 -6.50 13.33 30.47
C LEU A 12 -5.50 14.32 31.07
N ILE A 13 -5.41 15.53 30.52
CA ILE A 13 -4.44 16.55 30.92
C ILE A 13 -4.91 17.25 32.20
N GLU A 14 -6.19 17.61 32.26
CA GLU A 14 -6.74 18.47 33.32
C GLU A 14 -7.13 17.67 34.57
N ASP A 15 -7.85 16.55 34.42
CA ASP A 15 -8.37 15.78 35.56
C ASP A 15 -7.39 14.72 36.05
N LEU A 16 -6.70 14.05 35.13
CA LEU A 16 -5.74 12.98 35.46
C LEU A 16 -4.30 13.48 35.62
N LYS A 17 -4.04 14.77 35.34
CA LYS A 17 -2.68 15.35 35.32
C LYS A 17 -1.70 14.51 34.50
N ALA A 18 -2.18 13.81 33.47
CA ALA A 18 -1.36 12.94 32.67
C ALA A 18 -0.48 13.78 31.75
N THR A 19 0.83 13.61 31.87
CA THR A 19 1.78 14.22 30.95
C THR A 19 1.77 13.44 29.64
N ILE A 20 1.13 13.98 28.61
CA ILE A 20 1.23 13.40 27.26
C ILE A 20 2.65 13.71 26.77
N PRO A 21 3.52 12.70 26.57
CA PRO A 21 4.83 12.96 26.01
C PRO A 21 4.64 13.63 24.63
N PRO A 22 5.51 14.59 24.26
CA PRO A 22 5.47 15.14 22.91
C PRO A 22 5.51 13.98 21.92
N PRO A 23 4.77 14.06 20.80
CA PRO A 23 4.84 13.02 19.78
C PRO A 23 6.31 12.77 19.50
N LYS A 24 6.77 11.52 19.70
CA LYS A 24 8.15 11.16 19.38
C LYS A 24 8.40 11.69 17.98
N ALA A 25 9.36 12.60 17.85
CA ALA A 25 9.72 13.13 16.54
C ALA A 25 9.90 11.92 15.62
N PRO A 26 9.27 11.92 14.42
CA PRO A 26 9.55 10.85 13.46
C PRO A 26 11.07 10.79 13.35
N PRO A 27 11.68 9.59 13.37
CA PRO A 27 13.14 9.48 13.37
C PRO A 27 13.68 10.28 12.17
N THR A 28 14.28 11.43 12.48
CA THR A 28 14.70 12.45 11.52
C THR A 28 16.08 12.16 10.95
N SER A 29 16.81 11.25 11.59
CA SER A 29 18.05 10.69 11.07
C SER A 29 17.77 9.28 10.55
N VAL A 30 17.62 9.15 9.23
CA VAL A 30 17.83 7.87 8.56
C VAL A 30 19.23 7.42 8.87
N ASN A 31 19.37 6.31 9.60
CA ASN A 31 20.67 5.70 9.84
C ASN A 31 21.07 5.05 8.51
N MET A 32 21.96 5.70 7.74
CA MET A 32 22.32 5.24 6.39
C MET A 32 22.97 3.84 6.39
N ASP A 33 23.41 3.37 7.56
CA ASP A 33 23.96 2.04 7.81
C ASP A 33 22.90 1.01 8.26
N ASP A 34 21.60 1.33 8.22
CA ASP A 34 20.54 0.36 8.54
C ASP A 34 20.47 -0.73 7.44
N PRO A 35 20.79 -2.00 7.76
CA PRO A 35 20.80 -3.10 6.78
C PRO A 35 19.40 -3.42 6.21
N GLU A 36 18.33 -2.87 6.79
CA GLU A 36 16.97 -3.01 6.26
C GLU A 36 16.60 -1.96 5.20
N LEU A 37 17.40 -0.90 5.02
CA LEU A 37 17.14 0.10 3.99
C LEU A 37 17.33 -0.49 2.59
N MET A 38 16.36 -0.23 1.71
CA MET A 38 16.43 -0.58 0.30
C MET A 38 16.81 0.66 -0.50
N THR A 39 17.66 0.49 -1.51
CA THR A 39 17.85 1.51 -2.54
C THR A 39 16.52 1.77 -3.23
N PRO A 40 16.08 3.04 -3.37
CA PRO A 40 14.88 3.37 -4.12
C PRO A 40 14.95 2.76 -5.53
N ASP A 41 13.91 2.05 -5.92
CA ASP A 41 13.77 1.56 -7.29
C ASP A 41 13.46 2.71 -8.26
N SER A 42 13.70 2.46 -9.54
CA SER A 42 13.52 3.43 -10.62
C SER A 42 12.13 4.06 -10.61
N ASP A 43 12.06 5.35 -10.94
CA ASP A 43 10.80 6.10 -11.02
C ASP A 43 9.94 5.80 -12.25
N VAL A 44 10.30 4.78 -13.05
CA VAL A 44 9.45 4.35 -14.17
C VAL A 44 8.12 3.83 -13.61
N ALA A 45 7.04 4.53 -13.95
CA ALA A 45 5.70 4.13 -13.58
C ALA A 45 5.31 2.83 -14.31
N HIS A 46 4.90 1.81 -13.56
CA HIS A 46 4.29 0.61 -14.11
C HIS A 46 2.82 0.86 -14.47
N THR A 47 2.25 0.00 -15.31
CA THR A 47 0.90 0.18 -15.84
C THR A 47 -0.16 0.15 -14.72
N MET A 48 -0.91 1.24 -14.57
CA MET A 48 -1.90 1.41 -13.51
C MET A 48 -3.33 1.08 -13.93
N GLY A 49 -3.58 0.75 -15.21
CA GLY A 49 -4.94 0.51 -15.71
C GLY A 49 -5.79 1.79 -15.74
N PRO A 50 -7.11 1.67 -15.95
CA PRO A 50 -8.02 2.81 -15.93
C PRO A 50 -8.15 3.38 -14.51
N GLU A 51 -8.40 4.69 -14.40
CA GLU A 51 -8.53 5.36 -13.09
C GLU A 51 -9.78 4.93 -12.31
N GLN A 52 -10.83 4.50 -13.02
CA GLN A 52 -12.06 4.02 -12.41
C GLN A 52 -12.40 2.61 -12.90
N PRO A 53 -12.96 1.76 -12.03
CA PRO A 53 -13.51 0.48 -12.45
C PRO A 53 -14.59 0.71 -13.51
N LYS A 54 -14.58 -0.12 -14.55
CA LYS A 54 -15.64 -0.13 -15.57
C LYS A 54 -16.96 -0.52 -14.91
N GLU A 55 -18.00 0.29 -15.03
CA GLU A 55 -19.30 0.06 -14.37
C GLU A 55 -19.98 -1.23 -14.82
N THR A 56 -19.78 -1.60 -16.09
CA THR A 56 -20.28 -2.84 -16.68
C THR A 56 -19.14 -3.57 -17.37
N LEU A 57 -18.85 -4.78 -16.93
CA LEU A 57 -17.93 -5.72 -17.56
C LEU A 57 -18.76 -6.74 -18.35
N SER A 58 -18.28 -7.16 -19.52
CA SER A 58 -18.89 -8.31 -20.18
C SER A 58 -18.50 -9.62 -19.47
N ASP A 59 -19.30 -10.67 -19.64
CA ASP A 59 -18.99 -12.01 -19.11
C ASP A 59 -17.56 -12.46 -19.48
N ASP A 60 -17.11 -12.15 -20.70
CA ASP A 60 -15.75 -12.44 -21.18
C ASP A 60 -14.67 -11.62 -20.45
N GLU A 61 -14.93 -10.35 -20.16
CA GLU A 61 -14.01 -9.48 -19.42
C GLU A 61 -13.91 -9.92 -17.95
N GLU A 62 -15.04 -10.27 -17.33
CA GLU A 62 -15.08 -10.82 -15.97
C GLU A 62 -14.31 -12.13 -15.87
N ALA A 63 -14.56 -13.07 -16.80
CA ALA A 63 -13.85 -14.35 -16.84
C ALA A 63 -12.34 -14.17 -17.00
N LYS A 64 -11.91 -13.27 -17.91
CA LYS A 64 -10.48 -12.95 -18.09
C LYS A 64 -9.87 -12.33 -16.84
N MET A 65 -10.59 -11.42 -16.19
CA MET A 65 -10.12 -10.77 -14.97
C MET A 65 -9.99 -11.75 -13.80
N ILE A 66 -10.95 -12.68 -13.65
CA ILE A 66 -10.89 -13.74 -12.64
C ILE A 66 -9.71 -14.67 -12.93
N ALA A 67 -9.57 -15.16 -14.16
CA ALA A 67 -8.48 -16.03 -14.56
C ALA A 67 -7.10 -15.37 -14.34
N ALA A 68 -6.96 -14.08 -14.66
CA ALA A 68 -5.74 -13.32 -14.40
C ALA A 68 -5.43 -13.22 -12.89
N LYS A 69 -6.45 -13.00 -12.04
CA LYS A 69 -6.27 -12.95 -10.58
C LYS A 69 -5.87 -14.31 -10.00
N GLU A 70 -6.43 -15.40 -10.53
CA GLU A 70 -6.11 -16.78 -10.10
C GLU A 70 -4.69 -17.16 -10.53
N ALA A 71 -4.32 -16.92 -11.79
CA ALA A 71 -2.96 -17.13 -12.29
C ALA A 71 -1.94 -16.31 -11.50
N ALA A 72 -2.27 -15.06 -11.15
CA ALA A 72 -1.41 -14.23 -10.30
C ALA A 72 -1.26 -14.84 -8.89
N ALA A 73 -2.33 -15.37 -8.31
CA ALA A 73 -2.27 -16.00 -6.99
C ALA A 73 -1.42 -17.28 -6.99
N GLU A 74 -1.51 -18.08 -8.05
CA GLU A 74 -0.67 -19.26 -8.26
C GLU A 74 0.81 -18.89 -8.43
N ALA A 75 1.09 -17.86 -9.24
CA ALA A 75 2.44 -17.33 -9.40
C ALA A 75 3.02 -16.83 -8.06
N VAL A 76 2.22 -16.16 -7.21
CA VAL A 76 2.63 -15.80 -5.85
C VAL A 76 2.90 -17.03 -4.99
N ALA A 77 2.07 -18.07 -5.07
CA ALA A 77 2.26 -19.30 -4.30
C ALA A 77 3.53 -20.06 -4.69
N THR A 78 4.01 -19.87 -5.92
CA THR A 78 5.27 -20.43 -6.44
C THR A 78 6.44 -19.43 -6.41
N GLU A 79 6.28 -18.32 -5.70
CA GLU A 79 7.27 -17.24 -5.54
C GLU A 79 7.75 -16.59 -6.86
N LYS A 80 6.98 -16.74 -7.94
CA LYS A 80 7.24 -16.11 -9.24
C LYS A 80 6.64 -14.72 -9.28
N TYR A 81 7.26 -13.79 -8.56
CA TYR A 81 6.69 -12.46 -8.33
C TYR A 81 6.59 -11.59 -9.59
N ASP A 82 7.54 -11.69 -10.54
CA ASP A 82 7.45 -10.94 -11.81
C ASP A 82 6.25 -11.42 -12.65
N GLU A 83 6.05 -12.74 -12.77
CA GLU A 83 4.88 -13.32 -13.45
C GLU A 83 3.57 -12.94 -12.75
N ALA A 84 3.55 -12.93 -11.42
CA ALA A 84 2.39 -12.46 -10.65
C ALA A 84 2.06 -10.99 -10.93
N ILE A 85 3.08 -10.13 -11.09
CA ILE A 85 2.89 -8.71 -11.40
C ILE A 85 2.29 -8.54 -12.80
N GLU A 86 2.73 -9.31 -13.79
CA GLU A 86 2.14 -9.30 -15.14
C GLU A 86 0.66 -9.67 -15.09
N LYS A 87 0.33 -10.77 -14.39
CA LYS A 87 -1.06 -11.23 -14.25
C LYS A 87 -1.93 -10.29 -13.44
N TYR A 88 -1.43 -9.69 -12.38
CA TYR A 88 -2.16 -8.61 -11.70
C TYR A 88 -2.33 -7.38 -12.58
N THR A 89 -1.38 -7.08 -13.47
CA THR A 89 -1.48 -5.96 -14.41
C THR A 89 -2.57 -6.20 -15.44
N GLU A 90 -2.67 -7.41 -16.00
CA GLU A 90 -3.81 -7.82 -16.84
C GLU A 90 -5.15 -7.60 -16.11
N ALA A 91 -5.26 -8.05 -14.86
CA ALA A 91 -6.47 -7.88 -14.05
C ALA A 91 -6.79 -6.39 -13.76
N VAL A 92 -5.79 -5.58 -13.45
CA VAL A 92 -5.92 -4.14 -13.17
C VAL A 92 -6.37 -3.38 -14.42
N VAL A 93 -5.88 -3.74 -15.61
CA VAL A 93 -6.28 -3.10 -16.87
C VAL A 93 -7.75 -3.37 -17.19
N ILE A 94 -8.27 -4.56 -16.86
CA ILE A 94 -9.68 -4.90 -17.07
C ILE A 94 -10.56 -4.22 -16.03
N ALA A 95 -10.27 -4.44 -14.75
CA ALA A 95 -11.07 -3.93 -13.64
C ALA A 95 -10.17 -3.65 -12.42
N PRO A 96 -9.72 -2.41 -12.23
CA PRO A 96 -8.92 -2.04 -11.07
C PRO A 96 -9.73 -2.24 -9.78
N SER A 97 -9.06 -2.74 -8.74
CA SER A 97 -9.65 -2.86 -7.41
C SER A 97 -8.60 -2.66 -6.34
N ALA A 98 -9.02 -2.14 -5.18
CA ALA A 98 -8.11 -1.93 -4.05
C ALA A 98 -7.37 -3.22 -3.65
N LEU A 99 -8.05 -4.36 -3.69
CA LEU A 99 -7.45 -5.65 -3.38
C LEU A 99 -6.40 -6.06 -4.41
N THR A 100 -6.66 -5.88 -5.70
CA THR A 100 -5.72 -6.24 -6.76
C THR A 100 -4.44 -5.42 -6.69
N TYR A 101 -4.56 -4.09 -6.54
CA TYR A 101 -3.40 -3.23 -6.32
C TYR A 101 -2.63 -3.62 -5.05
N ALA A 102 -3.30 -3.86 -3.94
CA ALA A 102 -2.63 -4.25 -2.70
C ALA A 102 -1.88 -5.59 -2.83
N LYS A 103 -2.42 -6.56 -3.58
CA LYS A 103 -1.71 -7.82 -3.86
C LYS A 103 -0.50 -7.62 -4.78
N ARG A 104 -0.62 -6.79 -5.81
CA ARG A 104 0.51 -6.46 -6.71
C ARG A 104 1.61 -5.67 -5.98
N ALA A 105 1.24 -4.75 -5.09
CA ALA A 105 2.16 -4.04 -4.20
C ALA A 105 2.98 -5.00 -3.31
N GLU A 106 2.35 -6.06 -2.81
CA GLU A 106 3.04 -7.10 -2.03
C GLU A 106 4.12 -7.81 -2.86
N CYS A 107 3.85 -8.11 -4.13
CA CYS A 107 4.86 -8.64 -5.06
C CYS A 107 6.01 -7.66 -5.27
N PHE A 108 5.73 -6.37 -5.43
CA PHE A 108 6.78 -5.34 -5.56
C PHE A 108 7.67 -5.27 -4.31
N ILE A 109 7.11 -5.40 -3.11
CA ILE A 109 7.92 -5.51 -1.88
C ILE A 109 8.84 -6.72 -1.91
N LYS A 110 8.35 -7.88 -2.35
CA LYS A 110 9.15 -9.11 -2.46
C LYS A 110 10.31 -8.95 -3.45
N LEU A 111 10.12 -8.15 -4.49
CA LEU A 111 11.15 -7.81 -5.48
C LEU A 111 12.02 -6.60 -5.08
N ARG A 112 11.90 -6.08 -3.84
CA ARG A 112 12.60 -4.89 -3.37
C ARG A 112 12.36 -3.64 -4.25
N LYS A 113 11.12 -3.44 -4.69
CA LYS A 113 10.65 -2.26 -5.45
C LYS A 113 9.66 -1.42 -4.61
N PRO A 114 10.11 -0.77 -3.53
CA PRO A 114 9.23 -0.04 -2.61
C PRO A 114 8.48 1.15 -3.25
N ASN A 115 9.06 1.89 -4.20
CA ASN A 115 8.38 3.00 -4.88
C ASN A 115 7.21 2.48 -5.73
N ALA A 116 7.40 1.41 -6.49
CA ALA A 116 6.31 0.76 -7.22
C ALA A 116 5.20 0.26 -6.27
N ALA A 117 5.57 -0.31 -5.12
CA ALA A 117 4.60 -0.73 -4.10
C ALA A 117 3.79 0.45 -3.54
N ILE A 118 4.42 1.60 -3.30
CA ILE A 118 3.74 2.82 -2.81
C ILE A 118 2.70 3.29 -3.83
N ARG A 119 3.05 3.36 -5.12
CA ARG A 119 2.12 3.77 -6.18
C ARG A 119 0.86 2.90 -6.25
N ASP A 120 1.02 1.58 -6.13
CA ASP A 120 -0.11 0.64 -6.05
C ASP A 120 -0.92 0.84 -4.77
N CYS A 121 -0.28 1.05 -3.63
CA CYS A 121 -0.98 1.32 -2.38
C CYS A 121 -1.80 2.62 -2.45
N ASP A 122 -1.24 3.67 -3.05
CA ASP A 122 -1.95 4.95 -3.22
C ASP A 122 -3.16 4.80 -4.15
N ALA A 123 -3.02 4.05 -5.24
CA ALA A 123 -4.17 3.71 -6.11
C ALA A 123 -5.21 2.88 -5.37
N ALA A 124 -4.79 1.91 -4.54
CA ALA A 124 -5.70 1.12 -3.73
C ALA A 124 -6.48 1.97 -2.74
N LEU A 125 -5.83 2.95 -2.10
CA LEU A 125 -6.43 3.84 -1.12
C LEU A 125 -7.32 4.91 -1.73
N LYS A 126 -7.08 5.30 -3.00
CA LYS A 126 -8.05 6.11 -3.77
C LYS A 126 -9.37 5.36 -3.99
N ILE A 127 -9.32 4.04 -4.22
CA ILE A 127 -10.51 3.21 -4.42
C ILE A 127 -11.18 2.85 -3.09
N ASN A 128 -10.39 2.43 -2.10
CA ASN A 128 -10.86 2.11 -0.76
C ASN A 128 -9.90 2.70 0.28
N PRO A 129 -10.24 3.88 0.83
CA PRO A 129 -9.43 4.55 1.85
C PRO A 129 -9.18 3.71 3.11
N ASP A 130 -10.10 2.79 3.44
CA ASP A 130 -10.04 1.95 4.64
C ASP A 130 -9.34 0.60 4.39
N SER A 131 -8.64 0.45 3.26
CA SER A 131 -7.90 -0.77 2.93
C SER A 131 -6.71 -0.97 3.88
N ALA A 132 -6.95 -1.69 4.98
CA ALA A 132 -5.92 -2.03 5.97
C ALA A 132 -4.70 -2.72 5.34
N LYS A 133 -4.91 -3.55 4.31
CA LYS A 133 -3.82 -4.21 3.59
C LYS A 133 -2.95 -3.20 2.83
N ALA A 134 -3.56 -2.23 2.13
CA ALA A 134 -2.81 -1.20 1.42
C ALA A 134 -2.04 -0.29 2.38
N LEU A 135 -2.66 0.16 3.49
CA LEU A 135 -1.98 0.96 4.52
C LEU A 135 -0.76 0.23 5.09
N LYS A 136 -0.92 -1.06 5.45
CA LYS A 136 0.16 -1.88 5.98
C LYS A 136 1.33 -2.00 5.01
N ILE A 137 1.05 -2.26 3.72
CA ILE A 137 2.10 -2.42 2.71
C ILE A 137 2.78 -1.08 2.43
N ARG A 138 2.03 0.02 2.34
CA ARG A 138 2.59 1.37 2.15
C ARG A 138 3.54 1.75 3.27
N GLY A 139 3.15 1.52 4.53
CA GLY A 139 4.00 1.77 5.69
C GLY A 139 5.28 0.93 5.67
N ALA A 140 5.19 -0.35 5.25
CA ALA A 140 6.37 -1.19 5.07
C ALA A 140 7.30 -0.67 3.96
N ALA A 141 6.74 -0.26 2.82
CA ALA A 141 7.49 0.31 1.70
C ALA A 141 8.23 1.60 2.10
N GLN A 142 7.54 2.52 2.79
CA GLN A 142 8.11 3.77 3.28
C GLN A 142 9.20 3.52 4.31
N ARG A 143 9.04 2.51 5.17
CA ARG A 143 10.08 2.07 6.12
C ARG A 143 11.33 1.58 5.40
N TYR A 144 11.19 0.80 4.33
CA TYR A 144 12.33 0.37 3.50
C TYR A 144 13.05 1.53 2.82
N LEU A 145 12.35 2.64 2.55
CA LEU A 145 12.93 3.86 2.00
C LEU A 145 13.46 4.83 3.08
N GLY A 146 13.36 4.48 4.37
CA GLY A 146 13.72 5.37 5.47
C GLY A 146 12.77 6.56 5.65
N GLN A 147 11.60 6.54 5.00
CA GLN A 147 10.58 7.60 5.05
C GLN A 147 9.62 7.37 6.23
N TYR A 148 10.15 7.33 7.45
CA TYR A 148 9.37 7.00 8.65
C TYR A 148 8.26 8.01 8.98
N ALA A 149 8.42 9.27 8.56
CA ALA A 149 7.39 10.30 8.75
C ALA A 149 6.13 10.05 7.89
N ALA A 150 6.30 9.45 6.71
CA ALA A 150 5.21 9.18 5.77
C ALA A 150 4.45 7.87 6.09
N ALA A 151 5.05 6.99 6.92
CA ALA A 151 4.49 5.70 7.36
C ALA A 151 3.34 5.82 8.38
N ASN A 152 3.19 6.97 9.02
CA ASN A 152 2.22 7.21 10.11
C ASN A 152 1.01 8.08 9.71
N ALA A 153 0.82 8.37 8.43
CA ALA A 153 -0.24 9.27 7.93
C ALA A 153 -1.43 8.53 7.29
#